data_AF-A0A1J3DU47-F1
#
_entry.id   AF-A0A1J3DU47-F1
#
_cell.length_a   1.000
_cell.length_b   1.000
_cell.length_c   1.000
_cell.angle_alpha   90.00
_cell.angle_beta   90.00
_cell.angle_gamma   90.00
#
_symmetry.space_group_name_H-M   'P 1'
#
loop_
_entity.id
_entity.type
_entity.pdbx_description
1 polymer ?
#
loop_
_entity_poly.entity_id
_entity_poly.type
_entity_poly.pdbx_seq_one_letter_code
_entity_poly.pdbx_strand_id
1 'polypeptide(L)' 'CNHSGMVDQARNIFAKMRSDQRIEPSLAHYGCMVDLLGRAGLVKEAYEIVKNMPMNPNSIVWGALLGACRLHNDEPMAE' A
#
# COMPACT_ATOMS: atom_id res chain seq x y z
N CYS A 1 19.53 5.75 -4.90
CA CYS A 1 19.90 4.63 -4.01
C CYS A 1 19.46 4.92 -2.56
N ASN A 2 18.23 4.54 -2.16
CA ASN A 2 17.82 4.21 -0.78
C ASN A 2 16.32 3.82 -0.68
N HIS A 3 15.52 3.96 -1.75
CA HIS A 3 14.08 3.68 -1.68
C HIS A 3 13.73 2.19 -1.62
N SER A 4 14.47 1.32 -2.31
CA SER A 4 14.18 -0.12 -2.38
C SER A 4 14.26 -0.81 -1.00
N GLY A 5 15.24 -0.42 -0.16
CA GLY A 5 15.37 -0.99 1.19
C GLY A 5 14.21 -0.66 2.12
N MET A 6 13.58 0.51 1.95
CA MET A 6 12.43 0.92 2.76
C MET A 6 11.17 0.12 2.44
N VAL A 7 10.98 -0.28 1.17
CA VAL A 7 9.83 -1.10 0.75
C VAL A 7 9.91 -2.50 1.33
N ASP A 8 11.07 -3.15 1.24
CA ASP A 8 11.24 -4.51 1.79
C ASP A 8 11.13 -4.53 3.32
N GLN A 9 11.64 -3.51 4.01
CA GLN A 9 11.42 -3.36 5.44
C GLN A 9 9.94 -3.17 5.78
N ALA A 10 9.23 -2.32 5.06
CA ALA A 10 7.81 -2.08 5.27
C ALA A 10 6.99 -3.35 5.04
N ARG A 11 7.28 -4.12 3.98
CA ARG A 11 6.67 -5.44 3.72
C ARG A 11 6.91 -6.40 4.88
N ASN A 12 8.14 -6.52 5.35
CA ASN A 12 8.47 -7.43 6.44
C ASN A 12 7.75 -7.06 7.74
N ILE A 13 7.69 -5.77 8.07
CA ILE A 13 6.96 -5.27 9.25
C ILE A 13 5.47 -5.56 9.10
N PHE A 14 4.89 -5.26 7.94
CA PHE A 14 3.47 -5.47 7.67
C PHE A 14 3.08 -6.95 7.70
N ALA A 15 3.93 -7.82 7.13
CA ALA A 15 3.76 -9.27 7.18
C ALA A 15 3.84 -9.79 8.61
N LYS A 16 4.78 -9.31 9.42
CA LYS A 16 4.85 -9.66 10.85
C LYS A 16 3.60 -9.26 11.62
N MET A 17 3.06 -8.06 11.37
CA MET A 17 1.80 -7.62 11.98
C MET A 17 0.67 -8.61 11.66
N ARG A 18 0.49 -8.98 10.39
CA ARG A 18 -0.56 -9.95 9.98
C ARG A 18 -0.31 -11.37 10.49
N SER A 19 0.93 -11.84 10.48
CA SER A 19 1.28 -13.22 10.83
C SER A 19 1.24 -13.52 12.32
N ASP A 20 1.60 -12.55 13.17
CA ASP A 20 1.60 -12.79 14.63
C ASP A 20 0.18 -12.85 15.22
N GLN A 21 -0.87 -12.53 14.45
CA GLN A 21 -2.30 -12.43 14.87
C GLN A 21 -2.56 -11.58 16.13
N ARG A 22 -1.53 -10.98 16.71
CA ARG A 22 -1.59 -10.13 17.91
C ARG A 22 -1.80 -8.66 17.57
N ILE A 23 -1.52 -8.25 16.32
CA ILE A 23 -1.57 -6.86 15.88
C ILE A 23 -2.31 -6.77 14.55
N GLU A 24 -3.59 -6.39 14.59
CA GLU A 24 -4.33 -6.07 13.38
C GLU A 24 -3.84 -4.73 12.81
N PRO A 25 -3.38 -4.68 11.54
CA PRO A 25 -2.97 -3.42 10.94
C PRO A 25 -4.13 -2.45 10.87
N SER A 26 -3.95 -1.24 11.41
CA SER A 26 -4.96 -0.19 11.31
C SER A 26 -5.01 0.45 9.93
N LEU A 27 -6.08 1.19 9.64
CA LEU A 27 -6.24 1.95 8.39
C LEU A 27 -5.04 2.87 8.08
N ALA A 28 -4.40 3.43 9.12
CA ALA A 28 -3.20 4.24 8.96
C ALA A 28 -2.01 3.42 8.43
N HIS A 29 -1.82 2.19 8.93
CA HIS A 29 -0.76 1.29 8.45
C HIS A 29 -0.98 0.90 6.98
N TYR A 30 -2.22 0.62 6.60
CA TYR A 30 -2.59 0.38 5.20
C TYR A 30 -2.30 1.61 4.33
N GLY A 31 -2.68 2.81 4.78
CA GLY A 31 -2.38 4.06 4.07
C GLY A 31 -0.87 4.28 3.86
N CYS A 32 -0.05 4.03 4.88
CA CYS A 32 1.41 4.10 4.76
C CYS A 32 1.97 3.08 3.77
N MET A 33 1.47 1.84 3.79
CA MET A 33 1.91 0.82 2.82
C MET A 33 1.56 1.19 1.38
N VAL A 34 0.34 1.70 1.15
CA VAL A 34 -0.11 2.12 -0.18
C VAL A 34 0.68 3.32 -0.69
N ASP A 35 0.99 4.32 0.15
CA ASP A 35 1.85 5.45 -0.22
C ASP A 35 3.28 4.99 -0.54
N LEU A 36 3.88 4.11 0.28
CA LEU A 36 5.22 3.57 0.06
C LEU A 36 5.33 2.78 -1.25
N LEU A 37 4.43 1.81 -1.45
CA LEU A 37 4.37 1.00 -2.67
C LEU A 37 4.09 1.88 -3.89
N GLY A 38 3.17 2.83 -3.74
CA GLY A 38 2.81 3.78 -4.77
C GLY A 38 3.98 4.66 -5.22
N ARG A 39 4.74 5.23 -4.28
CA ARG A 39 5.96 6.00 -4.60
C ARG A 39 7.05 5.15 -5.25
N ALA A 40 7.12 3.86 -4.88
CA ALA A 40 8.07 2.91 -5.44
C ALA A 40 7.69 2.40 -6.85
N GLY A 41 6.54 2.79 -7.41
CA GLY A 41 6.05 2.30 -8.70
C GLY A 41 5.39 0.93 -8.63
N LEU A 42 5.13 0.41 -7.44
CA LEU A 42 4.51 -0.89 -7.20
C LEU A 42 2.99 -0.75 -7.07
N VAL A 43 2.37 -0.07 -8.05
CA VAL A 43 0.95 0.31 -8.02
C VAL A 43 0.03 -0.91 -7.91
N LYS A 44 0.33 -1.99 -8.63
CA LYS A 44 -0.44 -3.23 -8.58
C LYS A 44 -0.44 -3.86 -7.18
N GLU A 45 0.70 -3.85 -6.51
CA GLU A 45 0.81 -4.36 -5.14
C GLU A 45 0.08 -3.45 -4.14
N ALA A 46 0.16 -2.12 -4.34
CA ALA A 46 -0.60 -1.16 -3.56
C ALA A 46 -2.11 -1.41 -3.69
N TYR A 47 -2.61 -1.69 -4.90
CA TYR A 47 -4.01 -2.06 -5.13
C TYR A 47 -4.41 -3.38 -4.44
N GLU A 48 -3.56 -4.40 -4.52
CA GLU A 48 -3.82 -5.68 -3.83
C GLU A 48 -3.90 -5.50 -2.32
N ILE A 49 -3.06 -4.65 -1.73
CA ILE A 49 -3.15 -4.28 -0.30
C ILE A 49 -4.51 -3.63 0.00
N VAL A 50 -5.01 -2.75 -0.88
CA VAL A 50 -6.32 -2.10 -0.71
C VAL A 50 -7.46 -3.11 -0.79
N LYS A 51 -7.42 -4.01 -1.77
CA LYS A 51 -8.45 -5.04 -1.98
C LYS A 51 -8.50 -6.06 -0.86
N ASN A 52 -7.36 -6.37 -0.24
CA ASN A 52 -7.26 -7.33 0.87
C ASN A 52 -7.44 -6.68 2.26
N MET A 53 -7.85 -5.42 2.34
CA MET A 53 -8.15 -4.79 3.63
C MET A 53 -9.36 -5.48 4.29
N PRO A 54 -9.27 -5.81 5.60
CA PRO A 54 -10.40 -6.33 6.36
C PRO A 54 -11.46 -5.26 6.68
N MET A 55 -11.15 -3.99 6.39
CA MET A 55 -12.01 -2.83 6.62
C MET A 55 -12.21 -2.02 5.33
N ASN A 56 -13.23 -1.17 5.30
CA ASN A 56 -13.44 -0.30 4.15
C ASN A 56 -12.29 0.73 4.00
N PRO A 57 -11.62 0.79 2.84
CA PRO A 57 -10.67 1.86 2.55
C PRO A 57 -11.35 3.23 2.59
N ASN A 58 -10.67 4.21 3.18
CA ASN A 58 -11.15 5.60 3.18
C ASN A 58 -10.59 6.39 1.98
N SER A 59 -11.06 7.63 1.82
CA SER A 59 -10.63 8.53 0.75
C SER A 59 -9.12 8.82 0.76
N ILE A 60 -8.46 8.71 1.91
CA ILE A 60 -7.00 8.92 2.02
C ILE A 60 -6.26 7.77 1.32
N VAL A 61 -6.67 6.52 1.57
CA VAL A 61 -6.01 5.36 0.95
C VAL A 61 -6.24 5.35 -0.57
N TRP A 62 -7.46 5.63 -1.02
CA TRP A 62 -7.75 5.78 -2.45
C TRP A 62 -6.98 6.95 -3.07
N GLY A 63 -6.87 8.08 -2.37
CA GLY A 63 -6.08 9.23 -2.83
C GLY A 63 -4.60 8.90 -3.00
N ALA A 64 -4.01 8.15 -2.07
CA ALA A 64 -2.63 7.69 -2.18
C ALA A 64 -2.42 6.76 -3.39
N LEU A 65 -3.34 5.80 -3.59
CA LEU A 65 -3.29 4.90 -4.74
C LEU A 65 -3.45 5.66 -6.07
N LEU A 66 -4.44 6.54 -6.19
CA LEU A 66 -4.66 7.35 -7.38
C LEU A 66 -3.47 8.27 -7.69
N GLY A 67 -2.87 8.86 -6.66
CA GLY A 67 -1.65 9.66 -6.78
C GLY A 67 -0.49 8.83 -7.35
N ALA A 68 -0.35 7.58 -6.88
CA ALA A 68 0.64 6.67 -7.41
C ALA A 68 0.38 6.25 -8.86
N CYS A 69 -0.86 5.91 -9.23
CA CYS A 69 -1.23 5.59 -10.62
C CYS A 69 -0.87 6.75 -11.56
N ARG A 70 -1.21 7.99 -11.17
CA ARG A 70 -0.89 9.19 -11.96
C ARG A 70 0.61 9.43 -12.09
N LEU A 71 1.37 9.18 -11.02
CA LEU A 71 2.82 9.38 -11.03
C LEU A 71 3.53 8.39 -11.96
N HIS A 72 3.03 7.15 -12.04
CA HIS A 72 3.68 6.07 -12.78
C HIS A 72 3.06 5.79 -14.16
N ASN A 73 2.09 6.59 -14.62
CA ASN A 73 1.41 6.47 -15.93
C ASN A 73 0.84 5.07 -16.24
N ASP A 74 0.52 4.27 -15.22
CA ASP A 74 -0.24 3.03 -15.39
C ASP A 74 -1.73 3.38 -15.60
N GLU A 75 -2.10 3.76 -16.83
CA GLU A 75 -3.45 3.52 -17.35
C GLU A 75 -3.59 2.03 -17.73
N PRO A 76 -4.70 1.32 -17.43
CA PRO A 76 -5.91 1.74 -16.72
C PRO A 76 -6.20 0.85 -15.49
N MET A 77 -6.24 1.46 -14.30
CA MET A 77 -7.06 0.98 -13.18
C MET A 77 -8.36 1.80 -13.13
N ALA A 78 -9.02 1.87 -14.29
CA ALA A 78 -10.32 2.49 -14.49
C ALA A 78 -11.22 1.44 -15.16
N GLU A 79 -11.91 0.66 -14.34
CA GLU A 79 -13.18 0.02 -14.69
C GLU A 79 -14.11 0.11 -13.47
#